data_AF-A0A6A1VVS5-F1
#
_entry.id   AF-A0A6A1VVS5-F1
#
_cell.length_a   1.000
_cell.length_b   1.000
_cell.length_c   1.000
_cell.angle_alpha   90.00
_cell.angle_beta   90.00
_cell.angle_gamma   90.00
#
_symmetry.space_group_name_H-M   'P 1'
#
loop_
_entity.id
_entity.type
_entity.pdbx_description
1 polymer ?
#
loop_
_entity_poly.entity_id
_entity_poly.type
_entity_poly.pdbx_seq_one_letter_code
_entity_poly.pdbx_strand_id
1 'polypeptide(L)'
;MSSFSSSSACRDTRNCEAKVCRCGLKAVIKTSWIDLNPGRRFYSCALYGRQGQRQCGFFEWVDNETCLRGKEILPGLFKKLRIMEKELKSNKASKRAIIYLLLLSWVIIILLGLICLKLMAYPKNHLH
;
A
#
# COMPACT_ATOMS: atom_id res chain seq x y z
N MET A 1 -28.67 -27.94 -12.39
CA MET A 1 -28.88 -26.51 -12.06
C MET A 1 -29.53 -26.48 -10.69
N SER A 2 -28.75 -26.26 -9.63
CA SER A 2 -29.23 -26.23 -8.25
C SER A 2 -29.11 -24.82 -7.68
N SER A 3 -30.24 -24.29 -7.25
CA SER A 3 -30.41 -22.97 -6.65
C SER A 3 -29.79 -22.91 -5.26
N PHE A 4 -28.97 -21.90 -4.99
CA PHE A 4 -28.59 -21.54 -3.62
C PHE A 4 -29.26 -20.22 -3.24
N SER A 5 -30.34 -20.33 -2.48
CA SER A 5 -30.77 -19.23 -1.62
C SER A 5 -29.74 -19.08 -0.50
N SER A 6 -29.21 -17.87 -0.33
CA SER A 6 -28.52 -17.47 0.90
C SER A 6 -28.96 -16.07 1.27
N SER A 7 -30.08 -16.04 1.98
CA SER A 7 -30.55 -14.93 2.79
C SER A 7 -29.51 -14.62 3.87
N SER A 8 -28.66 -13.62 3.62
CA SER A 8 -27.86 -12.96 4.66
C SER A 8 -28.52 -11.63 5.03
N ALA A 9 -29.65 -11.75 5.73
CA ALA A 9 -30.27 -10.63 6.42
C ALA A 9 -29.42 -10.28 7.65
N CYS A 10 -28.35 -9.52 7.46
CA CYS A 10 -27.62 -8.89 8.56
C CYS A 10 -28.44 -7.68 9.06
N ARG A 11 -29.51 -7.96 9.81
CA ARG A 11 -30.20 -6.95 10.63
C ARG A 11 -29.38 -6.73 11.90
N ASP A 12 -28.39 -5.84 11.84
CA ASP A 12 -27.79 -5.29 13.06
C ASP A 12 -28.74 -4.20 13.59
N THR A 13 -29.77 -4.62 14.32
CA THR A 13 -30.64 -3.76 15.12
C THR A 13 -29.95 -3.42 16.43
N ARG A 14 -28.93 -2.57 16.37
CA ARG A 14 -28.40 -1.87 17.54
C ARG A 14 -28.53 -0.37 17.29
N ASN A 15 -29.66 0.17 17.73
CA ASN A 15 -29.92 1.59 17.97
C ASN A 15 -29.16 2.60 17.07
N CYS A 16 -29.27 2.46 15.74
CA CYS A 16 -28.84 3.51 14.82
C CYS A 16 -29.85 4.65 14.93
N GLU A 17 -29.51 5.65 15.74
CA GLU A 17 -30.18 6.94 15.72
C GLU A 17 -30.40 7.34 14.26
N ALA A 18 -31.66 7.41 13.87
CA ALA A 18 -32.03 7.62 12.48
C ALA A 18 -31.54 9.01 12.07
N LYS A 19 -30.44 9.10 11.31
CA LYS A 19 -29.94 10.37 10.78
C LYS A 19 -31.09 11.08 10.05
N VAL A 20 -31.38 12.33 10.42
CA VAL A 20 -32.44 13.14 9.83
C VAL A 20 -31.82 14.20 8.94
N CYS A 21 -32.34 14.37 7.73
CA CYS A 21 -31.88 15.40 6.81
C CYS A 21 -32.48 16.77 7.15
N ARG A 22 -31.98 17.85 6.52
CA ARG A 22 -32.53 19.21 6.69
C ARG A 22 -33.98 19.40 6.23
N CYS A 23 -34.60 18.40 5.60
CA CYS A 23 -36.04 18.39 5.30
C CYS A 23 -36.89 17.80 6.44
N GLY A 24 -36.28 17.38 7.56
CA GLY A 24 -36.97 16.68 8.65
C GLY A 24 -37.26 15.20 8.35
N LEU A 25 -36.76 14.67 7.22
CA LEU A 25 -36.98 13.29 6.79
C LEU A 25 -35.82 12.39 7.21
N LYS A 26 -36.13 11.12 7.50
CA LYS A 26 -35.11 10.10 7.73
C LYS A 26 -34.21 9.95 6.50
N ALA A 27 -32.90 10.09 6.70
CA ALA A 27 -31.90 9.92 5.67
C ALA A 27 -31.83 8.45 5.23
N VAL A 28 -31.61 8.24 3.94
CA VAL A 28 -31.48 6.91 3.32
C VAL A 28 -30.03 6.61 3.03
N ILE A 29 -29.61 5.36 3.19
CA ILE A 29 -28.25 4.95 2.84
C ILE A 29 -28.18 4.60 1.35
N LYS A 30 -27.23 5.20 0.64
CA LYS A 30 -26.89 4.90 -0.75
C LYS A 30 -25.45 4.38 -0.84
N THR A 31 -25.13 3.70 -1.94
CA THR A 31 -23.78 3.22 -2.25
C THR A 31 -23.22 4.05 -3.40
N SER A 32 -22.00 4.55 -3.24
CA SER A 32 -21.25 5.24 -4.28
C SER A 32 -20.70 4.22 -5.28
N TRP A 33 -20.91 4.52 -6.56
CA TRP A 33 -20.43 3.69 -7.68
C TRP A 33 -19.45 4.44 -8.58
N ILE A 34 -18.99 5.63 -8.16
CA ILE A 34 -17.96 6.36 -8.90
C ILE A 34 -16.58 5.78 -8.60
N ASP A 35 -15.69 5.82 -9.58
CA ASP A 35 -14.34 5.23 -9.50
C ASP A 35 -13.50 5.77 -8.35
N LEU A 36 -13.75 7.01 -7.93
CA LEU A 36 -13.07 7.63 -6.80
C LEU A 36 -13.48 7.00 -5.45
N ASN A 37 -14.71 6.50 -5.34
CA ASN A 37 -15.31 6.02 -4.09
C ASN A 37 -16.17 4.74 -4.30
N PRO A 38 -15.65 3.67 -4.90
CA PRO A 38 -16.45 2.50 -5.26
C PRO A 38 -16.91 1.76 -4.01
N GLY A 39 -18.20 1.42 -3.95
CA GLY A 39 -18.78 0.62 -2.86
C GLY A 39 -18.94 1.35 -1.53
N ARG A 40 -18.48 2.60 -1.39
CA ARG A 40 -18.58 3.37 -0.14
C ARG A 40 -20.02 3.84 0.09
N ARG A 41 -20.53 3.65 1.31
CA ARG A 41 -21.94 3.98 1.66
C ARG A 41 -22.04 5.36 2.28
N PHE A 42 -23.11 6.09 1.98
CA PHE A 42 -23.39 7.43 2.51
C PHE A 42 -24.88 7.62 2.81
N TYR A 43 -25.20 8.44 3.81
CA TYR A 43 -26.54 8.94 4.06
C TYR A 43 -26.88 10.06 3.08
N SER A 44 -28.11 10.03 2.55
CA SER A 44 -28.65 11.00 1.60
C SER A 44 -30.05 11.42 2.01
N CYS A 45 -30.47 12.63 1.62
CA CYS A 45 -31.89 12.99 1.67
C CYS A 45 -32.72 12.01 0.84
N ALA A 46 -33.86 11.58 1.36
CA ALA A 46 -34.80 10.69 0.66
C ALA A 46 -35.40 11.32 -0.60
N LEU A 47 -35.43 12.66 -0.67
CA LEU A 47 -35.93 13.42 -1.82
C LEU A 47 -34.87 13.64 -2.91
N TYR A 48 -33.63 13.21 -2.68
CA TYR A 48 -32.55 13.40 -3.63
C TYR A 48 -32.85 12.73 -4.98
N GLY A 49 -32.89 13.53 -6.05
CA GLY A 49 -33.16 13.08 -7.42
C GLY A 49 -34.64 12.96 -7.80
N ARG A 50 -35.57 13.32 -6.89
CA ARG A 50 -37.00 13.36 -7.21
C ARG A 50 -37.39 14.69 -7.85
N GLN A 51 -37.93 14.64 -9.07
CA GLN A 51 -38.42 15.82 -9.77
C GLN A 51 -39.62 16.44 -9.03
N GLY A 52 -39.68 17.76 -8.98
CA GLY A 52 -40.79 18.49 -8.35
C GLY A 52 -40.77 18.58 -6.82
N GLN A 53 -39.75 18.03 -6.14
CA GLN A 53 -39.61 18.12 -4.68
C GLN A 53 -38.33 18.87 -4.27
N ARG A 54 -38.45 19.77 -3.29
CA ARG A 54 -37.29 20.51 -2.75
C ARG A 54 -36.42 19.56 -1.92
N GLN A 55 -35.31 19.11 -2.50
CA GLN A 55 -34.28 18.41 -1.76
C GLN A 55 -33.32 19.38 -1.06
N CYS A 56 -32.72 18.93 0.05
CA CYS A 56 -31.78 19.75 0.83
C CYS A 56 -30.30 19.44 0.60
N GLY A 57 -29.97 18.46 -0.25
CA GLY A 57 -28.58 18.05 -0.50
C GLY A 57 -27.87 17.47 0.75
N PHE A 58 -28.62 16.88 1.68
CA PHE A 58 -28.02 16.21 2.83
C PHE A 58 -27.15 15.03 2.38
N PHE A 59 -25.90 15.01 2.86
CA PHE A 59 -24.87 14.02 2.55
C PHE A 59 -23.99 13.82 3.79
N GLU A 60 -23.77 12.58 4.19
CA GLU A 60 -22.82 12.21 5.25
C GLU A 60 -22.29 10.81 4.96
N TRP A 61 -20.99 10.57 5.07
CA TRP A 61 -20.48 9.21 4.89
C TRP A 61 -21.00 8.30 6.01
N VAL A 62 -21.33 7.05 5.67
CA VAL A 62 -21.68 6.02 6.66
C VAL A 62 -20.44 5.53 7.40
N ASP A 63 -19.26 6.10 7.11
CA ASP A 63 -17.94 5.69 7.57
C ASP A 63 -18.04 4.85 8.83
N ASN A 64 -17.86 3.54 8.65
CA ASN A 64 -17.53 2.71 9.79
C ASN A 64 -16.30 3.40 10.37
N GLU A 65 -16.39 3.91 11.60
CA GLU A 65 -15.20 4.05 12.44
C GLU A 65 -14.36 2.83 12.12
N THR A 66 -13.16 3.02 11.54
CA THR A 66 -12.33 1.94 10.98
C THR A 66 -12.59 0.70 11.81
N CYS A 67 -13.21 -0.34 11.24
CA CYS A 67 -13.82 -1.39 12.06
C CYS A 67 -12.79 -1.84 13.11
N LEU A 68 -13.20 -2.25 14.31
CA LEU A 68 -12.24 -2.58 15.39
C LEU A 68 -11.08 -3.46 14.89
N ARG A 69 -11.39 -4.41 13.99
CA ARG A 69 -10.41 -5.22 13.26
C ARG A 69 -9.42 -4.41 12.40
N GLY A 70 -9.86 -3.40 11.66
CA GLY A 70 -9.00 -2.47 10.94
C GLY A 70 -8.07 -1.67 11.86
N LYS A 71 -8.55 -1.23 13.03
CA LYS A 71 -7.71 -0.57 14.05
C LYS A 71 -6.62 -1.51 14.61
N GLU A 72 -6.91 -2.80 14.73
CA GLU A 72 -5.95 -3.82 15.19
C GLU A 72 -4.90 -4.19 14.13
N ILE A 73 -5.31 -4.31 12.86
CA ILE A 73 -4.42 -4.80 11.79
C ILE A 73 -3.51 -3.69 11.23
N LEU A 74 -4.00 -2.44 11.22
CA LEU A 74 -3.30 -1.31 10.60
C LEU A 74 -1.90 -1.03 11.20
N PRO A 75 -1.69 -1.03 12.54
CA PRO A 75 -0.36 -0.84 13.12
C PRO A 75 0.63 -1.95 12.73
N GLY A 76 0.16 -3.20 12.69
CA GLY A 76 0.96 -4.36 12.30
C GLY A 76 1.43 -4.26 10.84
N LEU A 77 0.54 -3.83 9.94
CA LEU A 77 0.87 -3.64 8.53
C LEU A 77 1.92 -2.53 8.35
N PHE A 78 1.75 -1.37 9.00
CA PHE A 78 2.74 -0.28 8.93
C PHE A 78 4.09 -0.69 9.53
N LYS A 79 4.10 -1.47 10.61
CA LYS A 79 5.34 -2.03 11.17
C LYS A 79 6.04 -2.92 10.14
N LYS A 80 5.29 -3.82 9.48
CA LYS A 80 5.84 -4.71 8.46
C LYS A 80 6.38 -3.95 7.24
N LEU A 81 5.67 -2.92 6.78
CA LEU A 81 6.15 -2.04 5.69
C LEU A 81 7.50 -1.40 6.05
N ARG A 82 7.62 -0.78 7.23
CA ARG A 82 8.88 -0.17 7.69
C ARG A 82 10.03 -1.17 7.81
N ILE A 83 9.75 -2.38 8.30
CA ILE A 83 10.76 -3.45 8.40
C ILE A 83 11.22 -3.87 7.01
N MET A 84 10.29 -4.16 6.10
CA MET A 84 10.62 -4.58 4.74
C MET A 84 11.40 -3.48 3.98
N GLU A 85 11.03 -2.21 4.14
CA GLU A 85 11.79 -1.10 3.56
C GLU A 85 13.22 -1.03 4.09
N LYS A 86 13.42 -1.27 5.39
CA LYS A 86 14.74 -1.31 6.02
C LYS A 86 15.56 -2.49 5.50
N GLU A 87 14.98 -3.68 5.43
CA GLU A 87 15.63 -4.87 4.90
C GLU A 87 16.04 -4.68 3.44
N LEU A 88 15.16 -4.07 2.63
CA LEU A 88 15.45 -3.74 1.24
C LEU A 88 16.62 -2.75 1.13
N LYS A 89 16.62 -1.68 1.91
CA LYS A 89 17.73 -0.70 1.94
C LYS A 89 19.06 -1.36 2.36
N SER A 90 19.02 -2.16 3.43
CA SER A 90 20.19 -2.90 3.92
C SER A 90 20.72 -3.87 2.86
N ASN A 91 19.84 -4.68 2.27
CA ASN A 91 20.21 -5.64 1.23
C ASN A 91 20.79 -4.93 -0.01
N LYS A 92 20.22 -3.79 -0.43
CA LYS A 92 20.79 -2.98 -1.51
C LYS A 92 22.18 -2.44 -1.16
N ALA A 93 22.40 -1.98 0.07
CA ALA A 93 23.71 -1.50 0.51
C ALA A 93 24.74 -2.63 0.54
N SER A 94 24.40 -3.79 1.10
CA SER A 94 25.26 -4.98 1.14
C SER A 94 25.62 -5.45 -0.27
N LYS A 95 24.65 -5.53 -1.20
CA LYS A 95 24.93 -5.88 -2.60
C LYS A 95 25.89 -4.90 -3.26
N ARG A 96 25.70 -3.60 -3.05
CA ARG A 96 26.62 -2.58 -3.56
C ARG A 96 28.03 -2.76 -2.99
N ALA A 97 28.16 -2.95 -1.68
CA ALA A 97 29.45 -3.17 -1.04
C ALA A 97 30.17 -4.40 -1.61
N ILE A 98 29.46 -5.52 -1.77
CA ILE A 98 30.01 -6.74 -2.37
C ILE A 98 30.49 -6.48 -3.80
N ILE A 99 29.70 -5.77 -4.63
CA ILE A 99 30.10 -5.42 -6.00
C ILE A 99 31.40 -4.60 -5.98
N TYR A 100 31.52 -3.59 -5.13
CA TYR A 100 32.75 -2.79 -5.03
C TYR A 100 33.95 -3.62 -4.59
N LEU A 101 33.78 -4.54 -3.64
CA LEU A 101 34.85 -5.43 -3.19
C LEU A 101 35.32 -6.37 -4.30
N LEU A 102 34.40 -6.92 -5.10
CA LEU A 102 34.72 -7.77 -6.25
C LEU A 102 35.43 -7.00 -7.37
N LEU A 103 35.00 -5.75 -7.64
CA LEU A 103 35.67 -4.90 -8.63
C LEU A 103 37.08 -4.52 -8.18
N LEU A 104 37.25 -4.15 -6.92
CA LEU A 104 38.55 -3.79 -6.36
C LEU A 104 39.53 -4.98 -6.39
N SER A 105 39.09 -6.16 -5.97
CA SER A 105 39.93 -7.36 -6.01
C SER A 105 40.35 -7.71 -7.42
N TRP A 106 39.44 -7.61 -8.39
CA TRP A 106 39.73 -7.86 -9.81
C TRP A 106 40.78 -6.88 -10.36
N VAL A 107 40.68 -5.59 -10.03
CA VAL A 107 41.69 -4.58 -10.41
C VAL A 107 43.06 -4.90 -9.81
N ILE A 108 43.12 -5.29 -8.54
CA ILE A 108 44.38 -5.66 -7.87
C ILE A 108 45.02 -6.86 -8.57
N ILE A 109 44.25 -7.89 -8.90
CA ILE A 109 44.74 -9.08 -9.62
C ILE A 109 45.36 -8.69 -10.97
N ILE A 110 44.70 -7.82 -11.73
CA ILE A 110 45.22 -7.34 -13.01
C ILE A 110 46.54 -6.58 -12.82
N LEU A 111 46.60 -5.65 -11.86
CA LEU A 111 47.81 -4.87 -11.58
C LEU A 111 48.98 -5.77 -11.16
N LEU A 112 48.75 -6.72 -10.27
CA LEU A 112 49.76 -7.70 -9.85
C LEU A 112 50.23 -8.55 -11.03
N GLY A 113 49.32 -8.98 -11.90
CA GLY A 113 49.66 -9.71 -13.13
C GLY A 113 50.54 -8.90 -14.08
N LEU A 114 50.22 -7.63 -14.29
CA LEU A 114 51.03 -6.72 -15.13
C LEU A 114 52.41 -6.46 -14.53
N ILE A 115 52.51 -6.27 -13.21
CA ILE A 115 53.79 -6.11 -12.51
C ILE A 115 54.64 -7.38 -12.66
N CYS A 116 54.05 -8.55 -12.42
CA CYS A 116 54.73 -9.84 -12.58
C CYS A 116 55.25 -10.03 -14.01
N LEU A 117 54.42 -9.74 -15.02
CA LEU A 117 54.82 -9.81 -16.43
C LEU A 117 55.99 -8.87 -16.73
N LYS A 118 55.96 -7.63 -16.22
CA LYS A 118 57.08 -6.68 -16.38
C LYS A 118 58.36 -7.17 -15.71
N LEU A 119 58.28 -7.77 -14.52
CA LEU A 119 59.46 -8.31 -13.83
C LEU A 119 60.06 -9.51 -14.56
N MET A 120 59.23 -10.38 -15.13
CA MET A 120 59.67 -11.53 -15.94
C MET A 120 60.22 -11.10 -17.30
N ALA A 121 59.70 -10.01 -17.87
CA ALA A 121 60.16 -9.43 -19.13
C ALA A 121 61.34 -8.45 -18.96
N TYR A 122 61.69 -8.05 -17.74
CA TYR A 122 62.87 -7.23 -17.46
C TYR A 122 64.11 -8.11 -17.55
N PRO A 123 64.92 -7.99 -18.61
CA PRO A 123 66.05 -8.88 -18.81
C PRO A 123 67.05 -8.71 -17.66
N LYS A 124 67.47 -9.81 -17.02
CA LYS A 124 68.65 -9.85 -16.14
C LYS A 124 69.92 -9.70 -17.00
N ASN A 125 70.08 -8.58 -17.68
CA ASN A 125 71.25 -8.26 -18.48
C ASN A 125 71.94 -7.04 -17.87
N HIS A 126 72.44 -7.16 -16.64
CA HIS A 126 73.48 -6.28 -16.07
C HIS A 126 73.83 -6.78 -14.66
N LEU A 127 74.49 -7.92 -14.58
CA LEU A 127 75.55 -8.11 -13.58
C LEU A 127 76.49 -9.17 -14.16
N HIS A 128 77.72 -8.71 -14.42
CA HIS A 128 78.92 -9.38 -14.90
C HIS A 128 78.95 -10.92 -14.85
#